data_AF-A0A1A0I4U6-F1
#
_entry.id   AF-A0A1A0I4U6-F1
#
_cell.length_a   1.000
_cell.length_b   1.000
_cell.length_c   1.000
_cell.angle_alpha   90.00
_cell.angle_beta   90.00
_cell.angle_gamma   90.00
#
_symmetry.space_group_name_H-M   'P 1'
#
loop_
_entity.id
_entity.type
_entity.pdbx_description
1 polymer ?
#
loop_
_entity_poly.entity_id
_entity_poly.type
_entity_poly.pdbx_seq_one_letter_code
_entity_poly.pdbx_strand_id
1 'polypeptide(L)'
;MRQCEAQRIRGWFYLPEAPDSRVPGILSWEPSEGAILELIGGFSPEPEYRKNPDGGGYVSDQIVGDVRTGTIFGESDSGQSLSIWDAQRGNYTAGMSGQVREEFWESSWVCVGAHIGSPQDQVFSQATIALDELYYLTDDARFCAPKWAQIEGVENPGQRLENGTFLTPYVLPVIGGYRGECVSAETAGSRQSRYRNSLTSCYV
;
A
#
# COMPACT_ATOMS: atom_id res chain seq x y z
N MET A 1 -5.65 -0.53 15.87
CA MET A 1 -5.27 0.49 14.87
C MET A 1 -6.34 0.49 13.79
N ARG A 2 -6.87 1.64 13.40
CA ARG A 2 -7.81 1.72 12.26
C ARG A 2 -6.99 2.01 11.02
N GLN A 3 -7.14 1.18 9.98
CA GLN A 3 -6.35 1.24 8.76
C GLN A 3 -6.57 2.55 7.97
N CYS A 4 -7.70 3.22 8.22
CA CYS A 4 -8.15 4.45 7.54
C CYS A 4 -7.74 5.76 8.24
N GLU A 5 -6.97 5.70 9.33
CA GLU A 5 -6.53 6.90 10.04
C GLU A 5 -5.01 7.03 9.93
N ALA A 6 -4.52 8.22 9.59
CA ALA A 6 -3.11 8.51 9.58
C ALA A 6 -2.47 8.17 10.94
N GLN A 7 -1.33 7.47 10.92
CA GLN A 7 -0.61 7.07 12.13
C GLN A 7 0.84 7.52 12.08
N ARG A 8 1.41 7.78 13.25
CA ARG A 8 2.84 8.03 13.41
C ARG A 8 3.35 7.26 14.62
N ILE A 9 4.18 6.26 14.38
CA ILE A 9 4.67 5.30 15.37
C ILE A 9 6.17 5.48 15.50
N ARG A 10 6.63 5.84 16.70
CA ARG A 10 8.05 5.88 17.04
C ARG A 10 8.47 4.52 17.59
N GLY A 11 9.72 4.14 17.33
CA GLY A 11 10.23 2.89 17.85
C GLY A 11 11.64 2.55 17.40
N TRP A 12 11.99 1.30 17.63
CA TRP A 12 13.23 0.67 17.25
C TRP A 12 13.00 -0.30 16.11
N PHE A 13 13.86 -0.27 15.10
CA PHE A 13 13.74 -1.08 13.89
C PHE A 13 14.99 -1.94 13.69
N TYR A 14 14.82 -3.15 13.19
CA TYR A 14 15.85 -4.13 12.94
C TYR A 14 15.92 -4.35 11.43
N LEU A 15 17.05 -3.98 10.85
CA LEU A 15 17.26 -4.12 9.41
C LEU A 15 17.63 -5.57 9.07
N PRO A 16 17.12 -6.15 7.96
CA PRO A 16 17.42 -7.52 7.53
C PRO A 16 18.92 -7.88 7.51
N GLU A 17 19.77 -6.92 7.17
CA GLU A 17 21.22 -7.07 7.00
C GLU A 17 21.98 -6.97 8.32
N ALA A 18 21.34 -6.44 9.35
CA ALA A 18 21.91 -6.27 10.69
C ALA A 18 20.84 -6.54 11.77
N PRO A 19 20.30 -7.77 11.84
CA PRO A 19 19.15 -8.09 12.70
C PRO A 19 19.45 -7.98 14.21
N ASP A 20 20.73 -8.04 14.60
CA ASP A 20 21.16 -7.87 16.00
C ASP A 20 21.30 -6.39 16.41
N SER A 21 21.19 -5.46 15.45
CA SER A 21 21.33 -4.03 15.66
C SER A 21 20.00 -3.32 15.44
N ARG A 22 19.55 -2.59 16.46
CA ARG A 22 18.34 -1.78 16.36
C ARG A 22 18.67 -0.32 16.06
N VAL A 23 17.83 0.30 15.25
CA VAL A 23 17.95 1.69 14.84
C VAL A 23 16.70 2.47 15.19
N PRO A 24 16.83 3.71 15.71
CA PRO A 24 15.67 4.51 16.03
C PRO A 24 15.02 5.02 14.75
N GLY A 25 13.70 5.04 14.72
CA GLY A 25 12.96 5.51 13.57
C GLY A 25 11.53 5.90 13.86
N ILE A 26 10.87 6.38 12.82
CA ILE A 26 9.47 6.79 12.84
C ILE A 26 8.76 6.19 11.63
N LEU A 27 7.80 5.30 11.89
CA LEU A 27 6.90 4.74 10.90
C LEU A 27 5.65 5.61 10.81
N SER A 28 5.46 6.26 9.68
CA SER A 28 4.25 7.01 9.35
C SER A 28 3.39 6.18 8.39
N TRP A 29 2.08 6.19 8.59
CA TRP A 29 1.11 5.57 7.68
C TRP A 29 0.08 6.62 7.30
N GLU A 30 -0.15 6.78 6.00
CA GLU A 30 -1.27 7.54 5.45
C GLU A 30 -2.02 6.64 4.45
N PRO A 31 -3.35 6.51 4.51
CA PRO A 31 -4.07 5.64 3.60
C PRO A 31 -3.85 5.93 2.10
N SER A 32 -3.59 7.19 1.72
CA SER A 32 -3.33 7.56 0.31
C SER A 32 -1.88 7.31 -0.14
N GLU A 33 -0.92 7.41 0.78
CA GLU A 33 0.52 7.37 0.45
C GLU A 33 1.20 6.06 0.88
N GLY A 34 0.54 5.24 1.71
CA GLY A 34 1.12 4.04 2.29
C GLY A 34 1.99 4.31 3.52
N ALA A 35 2.97 3.44 3.76
CA ALA A 35 3.87 3.53 4.89
C ALA A 35 5.20 4.19 4.51
N ILE A 36 5.66 5.11 5.35
CA ILE A 36 6.99 5.73 5.25
C ILE A 36 7.72 5.50 6.57
N LEU A 37 8.83 4.76 6.52
CA LEU A 37 9.75 4.58 7.62
C LEU A 37 10.93 5.56 7.48
N GLU A 38 11.01 6.49 8.41
CA GLU A 38 12.14 7.40 8.60
C GLU A 38 13.12 6.78 9.61
N LEU A 39 14.34 6.47 9.17
CA LEU A 39 15.41 5.96 10.02
C LEU A 39 16.38 7.08 10.38
N ILE A 40 16.72 7.17 11.67
CA ILE A 40 17.68 8.14 12.18
C ILE A 40 19.06 7.48 12.18
N GLY A 41 19.87 7.85 11.20
CA GLY A 41 21.20 7.35 10.90
C GLY A 41 21.32 6.88 9.45
N GLY A 42 22.56 6.81 8.95
CA GLY A 42 22.87 6.23 7.64
C GLY A 42 23.30 4.79 7.77
N PHE A 43 22.47 3.86 7.30
CA PHE A 43 22.72 2.42 7.42
C PHE A 43 22.93 1.73 6.08
N SER A 44 22.43 2.32 5.02
CA SER A 44 22.77 1.88 3.67
C SER A 44 24.01 2.62 3.16
N PRO A 45 24.79 1.99 2.27
CA PRO A 45 25.86 2.69 1.60
C PRO A 45 25.37 3.95 0.87
N GLU A 46 26.30 4.88 0.68
CA GLU A 46 26.05 6.04 -0.18
C GLU A 46 25.65 5.56 -1.58
N PRO A 47 24.65 6.19 -2.21
CA PRO A 47 24.28 5.85 -3.58
C PRO A 47 25.47 6.03 -4.52
N GLU A 48 25.67 5.06 -5.40
CA GLU A 48 26.67 5.16 -6.45
C GLU A 48 26.20 6.17 -7.50
N TYR A 49 26.99 7.21 -7.71
CA TYR A 49 26.72 8.25 -8.69
C TYR A 49 27.57 8.04 -9.94
N ARG A 50 26.89 7.91 -11.09
CA ARG A 50 27.55 7.89 -12.41
C ARG A 50 27.26 9.18 -13.16
N LYS A 51 28.22 9.63 -13.98
CA LYS A 51 27.98 10.78 -14.86
C LYS A 51 26.89 10.45 -15.87
N ASN A 52 25.95 11.37 -16.05
CA ASN A 52 24.91 11.23 -17.05
C ASN A 52 25.55 11.27 -18.45
N PRO A 53 25.32 10.26 -19.32
CA PRO A 53 25.89 10.23 -20.67
C PRO A 53 25.55 11.45 -21.53
N ASP A 54 24.38 12.05 -21.28
CA ASP A 54 23.84 13.16 -22.07
C ASP A 54 24.35 14.54 -21.61
N GLY A 55 25.32 14.59 -20.69
CA GLY A 55 25.95 15.84 -20.26
C GLY A 55 25.01 16.71 -19.42
N GLY A 56 24.66 16.23 -18.22
CA GLY A 56 23.70 16.93 -17.35
C GLY A 56 23.87 16.69 -15.84
N GLY A 57 25.08 16.31 -15.39
CA GLY A 57 25.36 16.05 -13.97
C GLY A 57 25.56 14.57 -13.66
N TYR A 58 25.26 14.17 -12.42
CA TYR A 58 25.35 12.79 -11.95
C TYR A 58 23.95 12.19 -11.77
N VAL A 59 23.83 10.88 -12.00
CA VAL A 59 22.61 10.09 -11.78
C VAL A 59 22.93 8.88 -10.92
N SER A 60 21.96 8.43 -10.15
CA SER A 60 22.01 7.17 -9.39
C SER A 60 20.65 6.50 -9.50
N ASP A 61 20.65 5.18 -9.69
CA ASP A 61 19.48 4.31 -9.68
C ASP A 61 19.13 3.80 -8.27
N GLN A 62 19.98 4.04 -7.28
CA GLN A 62 19.84 3.54 -5.91
C GLN A 62 19.09 4.51 -4.97
N ILE A 63 18.64 5.66 -5.48
CA ILE A 63 17.96 6.69 -4.68
C ILE A 63 16.44 6.47 -4.65
N VAL A 64 15.88 5.77 -5.64
CA VAL A 64 14.44 5.48 -5.69
C VAL A 64 14.23 4.10 -6.27
N GLY A 65 13.54 3.24 -5.53
CA GLY A 65 13.05 1.95 -6.02
C GLY A 65 13.97 0.76 -5.76
N ASP A 66 15.04 0.93 -4.99
CA ASP A 66 15.83 -0.22 -4.51
C ASP A 66 15.06 -0.93 -3.39
N VAL A 67 14.65 -2.18 -3.64
CA VAL A 67 13.87 -2.98 -2.69
C VAL A 67 14.82 -3.66 -1.72
N ARG A 68 14.66 -3.37 -0.43
CA ARG A 68 15.41 -4.08 0.61
C ARG A 68 14.96 -5.54 0.64
N THR A 69 15.92 -6.46 0.56
CA THR A 69 15.62 -7.89 0.58
C THR A 69 15.32 -8.34 2.01
N GLY A 70 14.05 -8.65 2.30
CA GLY A 70 13.59 -9.17 3.59
C GLY A 70 12.62 -8.25 4.32
N THR A 71 12.23 -8.65 5.53
CA THR A 71 11.28 -7.90 6.38
C THR A 71 12.05 -7.00 7.35
N ILE A 72 11.72 -5.71 7.39
CA ILE A 72 12.16 -4.83 8.47
C ILE A 72 11.22 -5.08 9.65
N PHE A 73 11.79 -5.56 10.76
CA PHE A 73 11.05 -5.71 12.00
C PHE A 73 11.17 -4.44 12.83
N GLY A 74 10.15 -4.16 13.64
CA GLY A 74 10.20 -3.04 14.58
C GLY A 74 9.49 -3.32 15.88
N GLU A 75 9.76 -2.49 16.87
CA GLU A 75 9.09 -2.45 18.17
C GLU A 75 8.76 -0.98 18.46
N SER A 76 7.47 -0.67 18.58
CA SER A 76 7.04 0.69 18.94
C SER A 76 7.44 1.05 20.37
N ASP A 77 7.45 2.34 20.69
CA ASP A 77 7.65 2.82 22.07
C ASP A 77 6.59 2.28 23.06
N SER A 78 5.44 1.84 22.54
CA SER A 78 4.37 1.17 23.31
C SER A 78 4.56 -0.36 23.44
N GLY A 79 5.64 -0.92 22.90
CA GLY A 79 5.96 -2.35 22.93
C GLY A 79 5.23 -3.19 21.90
N GLN A 80 4.65 -2.59 20.86
CA GLN A 80 3.98 -3.34 19.78
C GLN A 80 4.99 -3.76 18.72
N SER A 81 4.99 -5.04 18.37
CA SER A 81 5.75 -5.56 17.23
C SER A 81 5.24 -4.99 15.90
N LEU A 82 6.16 -4.72 14.98
CA LEU A 82 5.90 -4.21 13.64
C LEU A 82 6.61 -5.08 12.61
N SER A 83 5.97 -5.38 11.49
CA SER A 83 6.60 -6.00 10.31
C SER A 83 6.36 -5.13 9.09
N ILE A 84 7.41 -4.80 8.36
CA ILE A 84 7.35 -3.97 7.15
C ILE A 84 7.97 -4.78 6.01
N TRP A 85 7.20 -5.00 4.95
CA TRP A 85 7.60 -5.84 3.82
C TRP A 85 7.88 -5.00 2.58
N ASP A 86 8.71 -5.54 1.68
CA ASP A 86 9.04 -4.94 0.38
C ASP A 86 9.39 -3.45 0.47
N ALA A 87 10.12 -3.09 1.52
CA ALA A 87 10.49 -1.71 1.78
C ALA A 87 11.45 -1.21 0.69
N GLN A 88 11.05 -0.14 0.01
CA GLN A 88 11.82 0.49 -1.05
C GLN A 88 12.55 1.71 -0.50
N ARG A 89 13.83 1.85 -0.87
CA ARG A 89 14.57 3.05 -0.53
C ARG A 89 13.97 4.22 -1.28
N GLY A 90 13.53 5.20 -0.52
CA GLY A 90 13.20 6.53 -1.01
C GLY A 90 14.39 7.46 -0.77
N ASN A 91 14.08 8.68 -0.36
CA ASN A 91 15.09 9.72 -0.18
C ASN A 91 16.04 9.45 1.01
N TYR A 92 17.08 10.28 1.11
CA TYR A 92 17.98 10.32 2.26
C TYR A 92 18.50 11.74 2.46
N THR A 93 19.00 12.05 3.66
CA THR A 93 19.75 13.29 3.93
C THR A 93 21.21 12.96 4.21
N ALA A 94 22.13 13.81 3.75
CA ALA A 94 23.56 13.68 4.01
C ALA A 94 24.10 14.84 4.84
N GLY A 95 25.08 14.56 5.69
CA GLY A 95 25.86 15.58 6.37
C GLY A 95 26.90 16.25 5.45
N MET A 96 27.53 17.31 5.95
CA MET A 96 28.61 18.03 5.23
C MET A 96 29.78 17.13 4.80
N SER A 97 29.99 16.00 5.46
CA SER A 97 31.03 15.02 5.17
C SER A 97 30.60 13.90 4.20
N GLY A 98 29.41 14.01 3.58
CA GLY A 98 28.86 13.01 2.66
C GLY A 98 28.07 11.89 3.35
N GLN A 99 28.35 11.64 4.64
CA GLN A 99 27.70 10.58 5.40
C GLN A 99 26.18 10.75 5.48
N VAL A 100 25.47 9.68 5.14
CA VAL A 100 24.01 9.59 5.28
C VAL A 100 23.61 9.77 6.75
N ARG A 101 22.65 10.66 7.00
CA ARG A 101 22.13 11.01 8.33
C ARG A 101 20.74 10.47 8.57
N GLU A 102 19.89 10.48 7.57
CA GLU A 102 18.53 9.97 7.63
C GLU A 102 18.24 9.20 6.36
N GLU A 103 17.50 8.10 6.49
CA GLU A 103 17.04 7.30 5.36
C GLU A 103 15.53 7.13 5.41
N PHE A 104 14.89 7.31 4.27
CA PHE A 104 13.45 7.15 4.11
C PHE A 104 13.17 5.89 3.32
N TRP A 105 12.31 5.04 3.86
CA TRP A 105 11.91 3.77 3.25
C TRP A 105 10.39 3.75 3.09
N GLU A 106 9.92 3.39 1.91
CA GLU A 106 8.50 3.38 1.58
C GLU A 106 8.03 1.92 1.48
N SER A 107 6.81 1.64 1.94
CA SER A 107 6.21 0.33 1.83
C SER A 107 4.70 0.43 1.72
N SER A 108 4.10 -0.45 0.91
CA SER A 108 2.65 -0.60 0.86
C SER A 108 2.12 -1.53 1.94
N TRP A 109 2.98 -2.27 2.65
CA TRP A 109 2.58 -3.38 3.51
C TRP A 109 3.22 -3.29 4.89
N VAL A 110 2.38 -3.06 5.90
CA VAL A 110 2.77 -3.05 7.31
C VAL A 110 1.83 -3.92 8.12
N CYS A 111 2.39 -4.72 9.03
CA CYS A 111 1.66 -5.40 10.08
C CYS A 111 2.04 -4.85 11.45
N VAL A 112 1.02 -4.69 12.30
CA VAL A 112 1.17 -4.22 13.68
C VAL A 112 0.64 -5.29 14.63
N GLY A 113 1.41 -5.58 15.67
CA GLY A 113 1.11 -6.56 16.71
C GLY A 113 1.83 -7.88 16.56
N ALA A 114 2.58 -8.11 15.48
CA ALA A 114 3.34 -9.33 15.27
C ALA A 114 4.60 -9.09 14.40
N HIS A 115 5.63 -9.91 14.65
CA HIS A 115 6.76 -10.11 13.75
C HIS A 115 6.46 -11.29 12.84
N ILE A 116 6.24 -11.03 11.55
CA ILE A 116 5.89 -12.02 10.53
C ILE A 116 6.87 -11.86 9.38
N GLY A 117 7.79 -12.82 9.24
CA GLY A 117 8.81 -12.80 8.19
C GLY A 117 8.35 -13.41 6.87
N SER A 118 7.35 -14.30 6.92
CA SER A 118 6.81 -14.94 5.71
C SER A 118 5.33 -15.34 5.87
N PRO A 119 4.62 -15.61 4.76
CA PRO A 119 3.26 -16.13 4.82
C PRO A 119 3.13 -17.51 5.49
N GLN A 120 4.23 -18.25 5.65
CA GLN A 120 4.26 -19.57 6.29
C GLN A 120 4.54 -19.51 7.79
N ASP A 121 4.75 -18.31 8.33
CA ASP A 121 5.04 -18.10 9.74
C ASP A 121 3.83 -18.50 10.58
N GLN A 122 4.01 -19.35 11.60
CA GLN A 122 2.90 -19.94 12.36
C GLN A 122 2.06 -18.90 13.11
N VAL A 123 2.65 -17.73 13.39
CA VAL A 123 1.97 -16.59 14.01
C VAL A 123 0.91 -16.00 13.06
N PHE A 124 1.08 -16.15 11.75
CA PHE A 124 0.13 -15.68 10.76
C PHE A 124 -0.95 -16.73 10.47
N SER A 125 -2.01 -16.69 11.27
CA SER A 125 -3.16 -17.60 11.11
C SER A 125 -4.31 -17.02 10.30
N GLN A 126 -4.56 -15.72 10.43
CA GLN A 126 -5.66 -15.03 9.77
C GLN A 126 -5.36 -13.53 9.63
N ALA A 127 -5.80 -12.93 8.52
CA ALA A 127 -5.84 -11.48 8.34
C ALA A 127 -7.28 -11.01 8.07
N THR A 128 -7.62 -9.82 8.56
CA THR A 128 -8.85 -9.10 8.18
C THR A 128 -8.44 -7.89 7.38
N ILE A 129 -8.95 -7.78 6.16
CA ILE A 129 -8.66 -6.65 5.26
C ILE A 129 -9.90 -5.74 5.23
N ALA A 130 -9.70 -4.46 5.51
CA ALA A 130 -10.70 -3.43 5.23
C ALA A 130 -10.41 -2.85 3.84
N LEU A 131 -11.36 -2.99 2.93
CA LEU A 131 -11.30 -2.38 1.60
C LEU A 131 -12.36 -1.28 1.55
N ASP A 132 -11.92 -0.04 1.57
CA ASP A 132 -12.77 1.11 1.29
C ASP A 132 -13.02 1.21 -0.22
N GLU A 133 -14.22 1.68 -0.60
CA GLU A 133 -14.63 1.86 -2.00
C GLU A 133 -14.52 0.60 -2.89
N LEU A 134 -14.64 -0.60 -2.30
CA LEU A 134 -14.76 -1.83 -3.07
C LEU A 134 -16.14 -1.88 -3.78
N TYR A 135 -16.16 -1.46 -5.03
CA TYR A 135 -17.38 -1.45 -5.83
C TYR A 135 -17.86 -2.87 -6.19
N TYR A 136 -16.94 -3.78 -6.54
CA TYR A 136 -17.25 -5.15 -6.90
C TYR A 136 -16.11 -6.10 -6.52
N LEU A 137 -16.46 -7.29 -6.03
CA LEU A 137 -15.55 -8.42 -5.88
C LEU A 137 -16.05 -9.56 -6.75
N THR A 138 -15.21 -10.07 -7.66
CA THR A 138 -15.52 -11.22 -8.52
C THR A 138 -14.47 -12.30 -8.35
N ASP A 139 -14.90 -13.55 -8.29
CA ASP A 139 -14.03 -14.73 -8.32
C ASP A 139 -13.63 -15.15 -9.74
N ASP A 140 -14.25 -14.55 -10.76
CA ASP A 140 -14.18 -15.02 -12.14
C ASP A 140 -13.31 -14.12 -13.04
N ALA A 141 -12.79 -12.98 -12.54
CA ALA A 141 -11.94 -11.99 -13.22
C ALA A 141 -12.41 -11.51 -14.63
N ARG A 142 -13.56 -11.99 -15.10
CA ARG A 142 -14.14 -11.72 -16.42
C ARG A 142 -15.12 -10.57 -16.30
N PHE A 143 -14.71 -9.42 -16.83
CA PHE A 143 -15.64 -8.36 -17.16
C PHE A 143 -16.33 -8.70 -18.47
N CYS A 144 -17.67 -8.73 -18.48
CA CYS A 144 -18.39 -8.80 -19.75
C CYS A 144 -18.19 -7.50 -20.53
N ALA A 145 -18.34 -7.58 -21.86
CA ALA A 145 -18.43 -6.38 -22.67
C ALA A 145 -19.50 -5.43 -22.11
N PRO A 146 -19.20 -4.13 -21.98
CA PRO A 146 -20.16 -3.16 -21.46
C PRO A 146 -21.42 -3.18 -22.32
N LYS A 147 -22.58 -3.17 -21.67
CA LYS A 147 -23.88 -3.08 -22.32
C LYS A 147 -24.37 -1.64 -22.23
N TRP A 148 -24.77 -1.08 -23.36
CA TRP A 148 -25.39 0.24 -23.39
C TRP A 148 -26.60 0.31 -22.47
N ALA A 149 -26.70 1.39 -21.71
CA ALA A 149 -27.78 1.62 -20.78
C ALA A 149 -28.49 2.94 -21.09
N GLN A 150 -29.80 2.99 -20.87
CA GLN A 150 -30.53 4.25 -20.88
C GLN A 150 -30.59 4.76 -19.43
N ILE A 151 -30.21 6.03 -19.23
CA ILE A 151 -30.26 6.69 -17.93
C ILE A 151 -31.09 7.96 -18.08
N GLU A 152 -31.95 8.23 -17.10
CA GLU A 152 -32.77 9.44 -17.05
C GLU A 152 -31.87 10.70 -17.10
N GLY A 153 -32.22 11.65 -17.97
CA GLY A 153 -31.45 12.90 -18.15
C GLY A 153 -30.28 12.82 -19.14
N VAL A 154 -29.98 11.66 -19.74
CA VAL A 154 -29.00 11.55 -20.83
C VAL A 154 -29.70 11.40 -22.18
N GLU A 155 -29.90 12.53 -22.86
CA GLU A 155 -30.42 12.55 -24.22
C GLU A 155 -29.26 12.42 -25.22
N ASN A 156 -29.39 11.52 -26.20
CA ASN A 156 -28.42 11.27 -27.28
C ASN A 156 -27.02 10.81 -26.81
N PRO A 157 -26.92 9.64 -26.15
CA PRO A 157 -25.65 9.10 -25.68
C PRO A 157 -24.64 8.90 -26.82
N GLY A 158 -23.38 9.24 -26.58
CA GLY A 158 -22.29 9.17 -27.55
C GLY A 158 -22.18 10.38 -28.48
N GLN A 159 -23.12 11.33 -28.43
CA GLN A 159 -22.95 12.61 -29.13
C GLN A 159 -22.03 13.55 -28.36
N ARG A 160 -21.22 14.28 -29.12
CA ARG A 160 -20.30 15.28 -28.58
C ARG A 160 -21.08 16.55 -28.21
N LEU A 161 -21.04 16.89 -26.93
CA LEU A 161 -21.60 18.09 -26.35
C LEU A 161 -20.79 19.33 -26.77
N GLU A 162 -21.37 20.51 -26.62
CA GLU A 162 -20.74 21.79 -27.00
C GLU A 162 -19.41 22.05 -26.30
N ASN A 163 -19.24 21.54 -25.08
CA ASN A 163 -17.99 21.60 -24.31
C ASN A 163 -16.93 20.58 -24.79
N GLY A 164 -17.20 19.84 -25.86
CA GLY A 164 -16.28 18.86 -26.46
C GLY A 164 -16.26 17.48 -25.80
N THR A 165 -17.01 17.27 -24.71
CA THR A 165 -17.18 15.98 -24.03
C THR A 165 -18.32 15.16 -24.65
N PHE A 166 -18.44 13.87 -24.35
CA PHE A 166 -19.61 13.07 -24.70
C PHE A 166 -19.93 12.09 -23.57
N LEU A 167 -21.20 11.85 -23.33
CA LEU A 167 -21.66 10.92 -22.29
C LEU A 167 -22.09 9.60 -22.91
N THR A 168 -21.54 8.49 -22.42
CA THR A 168 -21.87 7.14 -22.88
C THR A 168 -22.26 6.26 -21.68
N PRO A 169 -23.54 6.24 -21.30
CA PRO A 169 -24.01 5.38 -20.23
C PRO A 169 -23.89 3.91 -20.61
N TYR A 170 -23.21 3.13 -19.78
CA TYR A 170 -23.10 1.70 -19.92
C TYR A 170 -23.28 1.01 -18.56
N VAL A 171 -23.82 -0.21 -18.59
CA VAL A 171 -23.82 -1.17 -17.50
C VAL A 171 -22.70 -2.15 -17.78
N LEU A 172 -21.84 -2.39 -16.78
CA LEU A 172 -20.78 -3.40 -16.86
C LEU A 172 -21.26 -4.67 -16.16
N PRO A 173 -21.64 -5.75 -16.89
CA PRO A 173 -22.09 -6.97 -16.25
C PRO A 173 -20.90 -7.68 -15.59
N VAL A 174 -20.97 -7.86 -14.28
CA VAL A 174 -19.99 -8.62 -13.50
C VAL A 174 -20.54 -10.02 -13.27
N ILE A 175 -19.81 -11.06 -13.73
CA ILE A 175 -20.14 -12.47 -13.47
C ILE A 175 -19.51 -12.88 -12.14
N GLY A 176 -20.21 -13.70 -11.34
CA GLY A 176 -19.69 -14.18 -10.05
C GLY A 176 -19.49 -13.07 -9.01
N GLY A 177 -20.11 -11.90 -9.23
CA GLY A 177 -19.99 -10.76 -8.32
C GLY A 177 -20.62 -11.06 -6.97
N TYR A 178 -19.83 -10.97 -5.90
CA TYR A 178 -20.38 -10.97 -4.56
C TYR A 178 -21.00 -9.60 -4.28
N ARG A 179 -22.31 -9.57 -4.04
CA ARG A 179 -22.98 -8.34 -3.58
C ARG A 179 -22.42 -8.00 -2.20
N GLY A 180 -22.03 -6.75 -2.00
CA GLY A 180 -21.40 -6.25 -0.77
C GLY A 180 -22.31 -6.28 0.46
N GLU A 181 -22.66 -7.46 0.92
CA GLU A 181 -23.16 -7.74 2.26
C GLU A 181 -22.34 -8.92 2.81
N CYS A 182 -21.11 -8.64 3.25
CA CYS A 182 -20.16 -9.60 3.86
C CYS A 182 -19.83 -10.86 3.01
N VAL A 183 -18.61 -10.93 2.47
CA VAL A 183 -18.08 -12.19 1.92
C VAL A 183 -17.18 -12.84 2.96
N SER A 184 -17.44 -14.09 3.35
CA SER A 184 -16.49 -14.87 4.14
C SER A 184 -15.79 -15.87 3.24
N ALA A 185 -14.47 -15.82 3.14
CA ALA A 185 -13.68 -16.91 2.56
C ALA A 185 -13.10 -17.75 3.70
N GLU A 186 -13.36 -19.06 3.68
CA GLU A 186 -12.74 -20.03 4.59
C GLU A 186 -11.59 -20.71 3.85
N THR A 187 -10.38 -20.63 4.39
CA THR A 187 -9.33 -21.62 4.12
C THR A 187 -9.28 -22.53 5.34
N ALA A 188 -9.31 -23.84 5.12
CA ALA A 188 -9.63 -24.86 6.13
C ALA A 188 -9.03 -24.58 7.52
N GLY A 189 -9.88 -24.28 8.51
CA GLY A 189 -9.49 -24.36 9.93
C GLY A 189 -10.18 -23.44 10.91
N SER A 190 -10.53 -22.20 10.57
CA SER A 190 -11.12 -21.29 11.57
C SER A 190 -11.82 -20.09 10.95
N ARG A 191 -12.94 -19.71 11.59
CA ARG A 191 -13.93 -18.75 11.12
C ARG A 191 -13.81 -17.45 11.91
N GLN A 192 -13.69 -16.29 11.24
CA GLN A 192 -14.65 -15.16 11.30
C GLN A 192 -14.08 -13.85 10.74
N SER A 193 -14.92 -13.15 9.98
CA SER A 193 -14.69 -11.88 9.27
C SER A 193 -15.48 -10.73 9.91
N ARG A 194 -15.14 -9.45 9.60
CA ARG A 194 -16.16 -8.39 9.62
C ARG A 194 -15.85 -7.16 8.74
N TYR A 195 -16.92 -6.71 8.10
CA TYR A 195 -17.06 -5.60 7.16
C TYR A 195 -17.92 -4.48 7.75
N ARG A 196 -17.82 -3.27 7.20
CA ARG A 196 -18.97 -2.34 7.13
C ARG A 196 -18.75 -1.30 6.04
N ASN A 197 -19.68 -1.16 5.11
CA ASN A 197 -19.96 0.14 4.52
C ASN A 197 -21.47 0.35 4.43
N SER A 198 -21.91 1.52 4.86
CA SER A 198 -23.30 1.97 4.82
C SER A 198 -23.37 3.13 3.86
N LEU A 199 -24.13 2.99 2.78
CA LEU A 199 -24.78 4.14 2.15
C LEU A 199 -26.10 3.69 1.53
N THR A 200 -27.14 4.29 2.07
CA THR A 200 -28.54 4.22 1.68
C THR A 200 -28.73 4.88 0.31
N SER A 201 -29.42 4.17 -0.60
CA SER A 201 -30.02 4.62 -1.86
C SER A 201 -29.15 5.31 -2.92
N CYS A 202 -28.99 4.64 -4.07
CA CYS A 202 -29.38 5.21 -5.36
C CYS A 202 -30.17 4.14 -6.15
N TYR A 203 -31.28 4.56 -6.75
CA TYR A 203 -32.30 3.72 -7.39
C TYR A 203 -31.83 3.04 -8.68
N VAL A 204 -32.60 2.02 -9.07
CA VAL A 204 -32.58 1.20 -10.30
C VAL A 204 -32.41 2.03 -11.57
#